data_AF-A0AAV5LH93-F1
#
_entry.id   AF-A0AAV5LH93-F1
#
_cell.length_a   1.000
_cell.length_b   1.000
_cell.length_c   1.000
_cell.angle_alpha   90.00
_cell.angle_beta   90.00
_cell.angle_gamma   90.00
#
_symmetry.space_group_name_H-M   'P 1'
#
loop_
_entity.id
_entity.type
_entity.pdbx_description
1 polymer ?
#
loop_
_entity_poly.entity_id
_entity_poly.type
_entity_poly.pdbx_seq_one_letter_code
_entity_poly.pdbx_strand_id
1 'polypeptide(L)'
;MCFTVFAFQKVDYPLELDVYDLCSDDLRKKLEAPRQILRDEEGKKLGLKTNEKSSGSKDNDVKMTDAEGTSSASGEPSATSQEGNGSAKETHLTGVYDLVAVLTHKGRSADSGHYVAWVKQENGKWVEHDDDNPTLQREEDIIKLSGGGDWHMAYICMYKARDVTM
;
A
#
# COMPACT_ATOMS: atom_id res chain seq x y z
N MET A 1 -17.00 -30.00 26.28
CA MET A 1 -17.21 -29.15 25.09
C MET A 1 -16.22 -28.00 25.19
N CYS A 2 -15.09 -28.08 24.47
CA CYS A 2 -14.24 -26.91 24.30
C CYS A 2 -14.97 -26.00 23.31
N PHE A 3 -15.54 -24.90 23.81
CA PHE A 3 -15.94 -23.82 22.92
C PHE A 3 -14.65 -23.19 22.41
N THR A 4 -14.37 -23.34 21.12
CA THR A 4 -13.42 -22.48 20.40
C THR A 4 -13.99 -21.07 20.43
N VAL A 5 -13.69 -20.32 21.48
CA VAL A 5 -14.08 -18.91 21.59
C VAL A 5 -13.20 -18.12 20.64
N PHE A 6 -13.80 -17.49 19.64
CA PHE A 6 -13.10 -16.57 18.76
C PHE A 6 -12.70 -15.33 19.57
N ALA A 7 -11.42 -14.95 19.53
CA ALA A 7 -10.91 -13.86 20.35
C ALA A 7 -11.27 -12.50 19.73
N PHE A 8 -12.27 -11.81 20.29
CA PHE A 8 -12.75 -10.50 19.84
C PHE A 8 -11.95 -9.31 20.39
N GLN A 9 -10.64 -9.46 20.51
CA GLN A 9 -9.81 -8.34 20.94
C GLN A 9 -9.58 -7.38 19.76
N LYS A 10 -9.67 -6.09 20.04
CA LYS A 10 -9.30 -5.07 19.06
C LYS A 10 -7.80 -5.17 18.83
N VAL A 11 -7.40 -5.40 17.58
CA VAL A 11 -6.00 -5.41 17.15
C VAL A 11 -5.88 -4.38 16.04
N ASP A 12 -5.27 -3.26 16.37
CA ASP A 12 -4.99 -2.21 15.40
C ASP A 12 -3.88 -2.68 14.46
N TYR A 13 -4.06 -2.42 13.17
CA TYR A 13 -3.07 -2.69 12.13
C TYR A 13 -2.83 -1.41 11.32
N PRO A 14 -1.56 -1.08 11.02
CA PRO A 14 -1.25 0.16 10.31
C PRO A 14 -1.46 -0.02 8.79
N LEU A 15 -1.75 1.07 8.10
CA LEU A 15 -1.81 1.09 6.63
C LEU A 15 -0.42 0.93 6.00
N GLU A 16 0.59 1.50 6.66
CA GLU A 16 2.00 1.36 6.33
C GLU A 16 2.69 0.61 7.46
N LEU A 17 3.23 -0.57 7.15
CA LEU A 17 3.90 -1.43 8.10
C LEU A 17 5.41 -1.30 7.94
N ASP A 18 6.07 -0.79 8.97
CA ASP A 18 7.52 -0.80 9.10
C ASP A 18 7.96 -2.00 9.95
N VAL A 19 8.77 -2.88 9.37
CA VAL A 19 9.33 -4.07 10.06
C VAL A 19 10.84 -3.96 10.36
N TYR A 20 11.45 -2.78 10.22
CA TYR A 20 12.89 -2.57 10.42
C TYR A 20 13.36 -3.06 11.78
N ASP A 21 12.60 -2.72 12.82
CA ASP A 21 12.94 -3.05 14.20
C ASP A 21 12.78 -4.55 14.52
N LEU A 22 12.08 -5.29 13.65
CA LEU A 22 11.90 -6.74 13.76
C LEU A 22 12.97 -7.52 12.97
N CYS A 23 13.78 -6.83 12.16
CA CYS A 23 14.81 -7.45 11.32
C CYS A 23 16.12 -7.67 12.09
N SER A 24 16.94 -8.61 11.63
CA SER A 24 18.29 -8.81 12.16
C SER A 24 19.23 -7.64 11.82
N ASP A 25 20.25 -7.41 12.63
CA ASP A 25 21.20 -6.29 12.44
C ASP A 25 21.90 -6.32 11.07
N ASP A 26 22.17 -7.50 10.54
CA ASP A 26 22.77 -7.66 9.21
C ASP A 26 21.81 -7.23 8.09
N LEU A 27 20.52 -7.50 8.25
CA LEU A 27 19.49 -7.09 7.28
C LEU A 27 19.22 -5.59 7.41
N ARG A 28 19.16 -5.05 8.64
CA ARG A 28 18.99 -3.62 8.90
C ARG A 28 20.03 -2.77 8.18
N LYS A 29 21.31 -3.16 8.25
CA LYS A 29 22.40 -2.47 7.50
C LYS A 29 22.20 -2.46 5.99
N LYS A 30 21.60 -3.51 5.42
CA LYS A 30 21.32 -3.59 3.97
C LYS A 30 20.11 -2.74 3.58
N LEU A 31 19.11 -2.64 4.46
CA LEU A 31 17.87 -1.89 4.22
C LEU A 31 18.04 -0.38 4.42
N GLU A 32 19.06 0.07 5.16
CA GLU A 32 19.32 1.49 5.44
C GLU A 32 19.42 2.34 4.17
N ALA A 33 20.22 1.88 3.20
CA ALA A 33 20.43 2.62 1.94
C ALA A 33 19.15 2.71 1.08
N PRO A 34 18.43 1.61 0.80
CA PRO A 34 17.13 1.67 0.12
C PRO A 34 16.08 2.53 0.83
N ARG A 35 16.04 2.50 2.16
CA ARG A 35 15.12 3.31 2.96
C ARG A 35 15.38 4.81 2.83
N GLN A 36 16.65 5.22 2.77
CA GLN A 36 16.99 6.63 2.57
C GLN A 36 16.50 7.13 1.21
N ILE A 37 16.65 6.32 0.17
CA ILE A 37 16.16 6.67 -1.18
C ILE A 37 14.63 6.79 -1.20
N LEU A 38 13.92 5.84 -0.59
CA LEU A 38 12.45 5.90 -0.49
C LEU A 38 11.99 7.21 0.15
N ARG A 39 12.64 7.63 1.25
CA ARG A 39 12.35 8.91 1.92
C ARG A 39 12.63 10.12 1.05
N ASP A 40 13.72 10.11 0.30
CA ASP A 40 14.07 11.20 -0.61
C ASP A 40 13.09 11.30 -1.79
N GLU A 41 12.61 10.17 -2.32
CA GLU A 41 11.60 10.11 -3.38
C GLU A 41 10.23 10.59 -2.90
N GLU A 42 9.80 10.17 -1.72
CA GLU A 42 8.56 10.66 -1.09
C GLU A 42 8.65 12.15 -0.77
N GLY A 43 9.79 12.63 -0.27
CA GLY A 43 10.05 14.05 -0.02
C GLY A 43 9.98 14.91 -1.29
N LYS A 44 10.50 14.39 -2.42
CA LYS A 44 10.36 15.03 -3.74
C LYS A 44 8.91 15.06 -4.21
N LYS A 45 8.18 13.95 -4.04
CA LYS A 45 6.77 13.83 -4.43
C LYS A 45 5.85 14.73 -3.60
N LEU A 46 6.16 14.92 -2.32
CA LEU A 46 5.43 15.79 -1.38
C LEU A 46 5.84 17.27 -1.45
N GLY A 47 6.79 17.63 -2.33
CA GLY A 47 7.03 19.04 -2.67
C GLY A 47 7.81 19.86 -1.64
N LEU A 48 8.62 19.23 -0.77
CA LEU A 48 9.60 19.94 0.04
C LEU A 48 10.76 20.44 -0.85
N LYS A 49 10.49 21.49 -1.62
CA LYS A 49 11.54 22.38 -2.11
C LYS A 49 12.10 23.09 -0.88
N THR A 50 13.26 22.63 -0.39
CA THR A 50 14.04 23.42 0.57
C THR A 50 14.25 24.80 -0.03
N ASN A 51 13.69 25.79 0.65
CA ASN A 51 13.74 27.19 0.29
C ASN A 51 15.17 27.70 0.49
N GLU A 52 16.02 27.59 -0.54
CA GLU A 52 17.23 28.40 -0.63
C GLU A 52 16.82 29.82 -1.04
N LYS A 53 16.97 30.74 -0.08
CA LYS A 53 16.56 32.14 -0.19
C LYS A 53 17.62 32.98 -0.89
N SER A 54 17.14 33.86 -1.77
CA SER A 54 17.77 35.04 -2.43
C SER A 54 18.42 34.77 -3.80
N SER A 55 18.12 35.47 -4.91
CA SER A 55 17.56 36.82 -5.10
C SER A 55 17.10 37.05 -6.57
N GLY A 56 16.12 37.94 -6.79
CA GLY A 56 16.10 38.81 -8.00
C GLY A 56 15.07 38.60 -9.12
N SER A 57 13.82 39.02 -8.91
CA SER A 57 12.94 39.86 -9.79
C SER A 57 13.07 39.81 -11.34
N LYS A 58 12.02 39.39 -12.08
CA LYS A 58 11.07 40.25 -12.85
C LYS A 58 10.15 39.47 -13.83
N ASP A 59 8.85 39.78 -13.73
CA ASP A 59 7.78 39.93 -14.74
C ASP A 59 7.90 39.34 -16.18
N ASN A 60 6.92 38.51 -16.59
CA ASN A 60 5.86 38.91 -17.54
C ASN A 60 4.88 37.78 -17.94
N ASP A 61 3.60 38.15 -17.90
CA ASP A 61 2.54 38.01 -18.91
C ASP A 61 1.97 36.65 -19.39
N VAL A 62 0.66 36.71 -19.64
CA VAL A 62 -0.35 35.65 -19.80
C VAL A 62 -0.51 35.26 -21.28
N LYS A 63 -0.62 33.95 -21.62
CA LYS A 63 -1.47 33.50 -22.75
C LYS A 63 -1.75 32.00 -22.76
N MET A 64 -3.03 31.65 -22.73
CA MET A 64 -3.59 30.31 -22.96
C MET A 64 -3.74 30.04 -24.47
N THR A 65 -3.52 28.79 -24.90
CA THR A 65 -4.11 28.20 -26.12
C THR A 65 -4.21 26.68 -25.99
N ASP A 66 -5.44 26.14 -26.14
CA ASP A 66 -5.79 24.73 -26.31
C ASP A 66 -5.46 24.19 -27.72
N ALA A 67 -5.22 22.87 -27.83
CA ALA A 67 -5.64 22.04 -28.97
C ALA A 67 -5.36 20.52 -28.72
N GLU A 68 -6.38 19.69 -28.96
CA GLU A 68 -6.44 18.22 -28.86
C GLU A 68 -5.54 17.45 -29.86
N GLY A 69 -5.33 16.15 -29.60
CA GLY A 69 -5.24 15.15 -30.69
C GLY A 69 -4.40 13.87 -30.49
N THR A 70 -5.00 12.86 -29.85
CA THR A 70 -5.18 11.47 -30.33
C THR A 70 -4.02 10.47 -30.60
N SER A 71 -4.33 9.22 -30.17
CA SER A 71 -3.91 7.87 -30.63
C SER A 71 -2.64 7.26 -30.06
N SER A 72 -2.50 5.94 -29.84
CA SER A 72 -3.36 4.75 -29.71
C SER A 72 -2.43 3.56 -29.45
N ALA A 73 -2.96 2.47 -28.88
CA ALA A 73 -2.48 1.08 -29.00
C ALA A 73 -1.15 0.74 -28.27
N SER A 74 -0.88 -0.44 -27.72
CA SER A 74 -1.55 -1.73 -27.61
C SER A 74 -0.56 -2.68 -26.91
N GLY A 75 -1.03 -3.68 -26.15
CA GLY A 75 -0.33 -4.97 -26.04
C GLY A 75 0.28 -5.33 -24.68
N GLU A 76 -0.49 -6.06 -23.88
CA GLU A 76 -0.02 -7.31 -23.24
C GLU A 76 0.49 -8.30 -24.33
N PRO A 77 1.26 -9.39 -24.05
CA PRO A 77 1.24 -10.20 -22.83
C PRO A 77 2.56 -10.90 -22.39
N SER A 78 2.43 -11.66 -21.30
CA SER A 78 2.98 -13.02 -21.11
C SER A 78 4.40 -13.23 -20.54
N ALA A 79 4.41 -13.66 -19.28
CA ALA A 79 5.14 -14.79 -18.68
C ALA A 79 6.50 -15.22 -19.24
N THR A 80 7.53 -15.26 -18.37
CA THR A 80 8.22 -16.50 -17.96
C THR A 80 9.33 -16.20 -16.95
N SER A 81 9.36 -17.02 -15.92
CA SER A 81 10.41 -17.23 -14.91
C SER A 81 11.81 -17.42 -15.48
N GLN A 82 12.84 -16.78 -14.89
CA GLN A 82 14.02 -17.48 -14.35
C GLN A 82 15.05 -16.49 -13.76
N GLU A 83 15.58 -16.85 -12.60
CA GLU A 83 16.85 -16.35 -12.06
C GLU A 83 17.98 -16.56 -13.08
N GLY A 84 18.79 -15.51 -13.28
CA GLY A 84 19.97 -15.57 -14.13
C GLY A 84 20.50 -14.18 -14.48
N ASN A 85 21.42 -13.69 -13.66
CA ASN A 85 22.33 -12.56 -13.85
C ASN A 85 22.30 -11.91 -15.25
N GLY A 86 21.55 -10.81 -15.35
CA GLY A 86 21.53 -9.85 -16.44
C GLY A 86 21.02 -8.55 -15.87
N SER A 87 21.52 -7.41 -16.36
CA SER A 87 21.22 -6.04 -15.88
C SER A 87 19.70 -5.74 -15.88
N ALA A 88 19.04 -6.25 -14.84
CA ALA A 88 17.70 -5.90 -14.41
C ALA A 88 17.89 -4.78 -13.40
N LYS A 89 17.05 -3.76 -13.47
CA LYS A 89 16.88 -2.75 -12.43
C LYS A 89 16.84 -3.46 -11.07
N GLU A 90 17.92 -3.38 -10.28
CA GLU A 90 17.97 -4.05 -8.98
C GLU A 90 16.91 -3.37 -8.11
N THR A 91 15.83 -4.11 -7.84
CA THR A 91 14.75 -3.64 -6.98
C THR A 91 15.14 -4.03 -5.56
N HIS A 92 15.46 -3.02 -4.75
CA HIS A 92 15.90 -3.25 -3.38
C HIS A 92 14.72 -3.14 -2.43
N LEU A 93 14.62 -4.12 -1.54
CA LEU A 93 13.67 -4.12 -0.45
C LEU A 93 13.99 -2.97 0.50
N THR A 94 12.96 -2.24 0.93
CA THR A 94 13.12 -1.18 1.94
C THR A 94 12.75 -1.68 3.33
N GLY A 95 11.89 -2.71 3.43
CA GLY A 95 11.31 -3.17 4.69
C GLY A 95 10.13 -2.31 5.17
N VAL A 96 9.58 -1.48 4.28
CA VAL A 96 8.30 -0.78 4.42
C VAL A 96 7.28 -1.49 3.53
N TYR A 97 6.08 -1.71 4.05
CA TYR A 97 5.02 -2.39 3.33
C TYR A 97 3.69 -1.63 3.39
N ASP A 98 2.95 -1.67 2.28
CA ASP A 98 1.61 -1.10 2.18
C ASP A 98 0.54 -2.15 2.34
N LEU A 99 -0.49 -1.85 3.13
CA LEU A 99 -1.68 -2.67 3.19
C LEU A 99 -2.42 -2.60 1.85
N VAL A 100 -2.57 -3.76 1.22
CA VAL A 100 -3.24 -3.90 -0.09
C VAL A 100 -4.56 -4.65 0.00
N ALA A 101 -4.72 -5.53 0.99
CA ALA A 101 -5.99 -6.20 1.22
C ALA A 101 -6.17 -6.59 2.69
N VAL A 102 -7.42 -6.66 3.11
CA VAL A 102 -7.83 -7.17 4.43
C VAL A 102 -8.94 -8.19 4.20
N LEU A 103 -8.77 -9.40 4.72
CA LEU A 103 -9.86 -10.35 4.85
C LEU A 103 -10.45 -10.20 6.24
N THR A 104 -11.74 -9.95 6.29
CA THR A 104 -12.49 -9.87 7.55
C THR A 104 -13.38 -11.09 7.74
N HIS A 105 -13.61 -11.45 9.00
CA HIS A 105 -14.61 -12.43 9.39
C HIS A 105 -15.68 -11.76 10.25
N LYS A 106 -16.93 -12.12 9.99
CA LYS A 106 -18.11 -11.66 10.73
C LYS A 106 -18.82 -12.87 11.32
N GLY A 107 -18.71 -13.05 12.64
CA GLY A 107 -19.42 -14.11 13.36
C GLY A 107 -18.71 -14.49 14.65
N ARG A 108 -19.46 -14.96 15.65
CA ARG A 108 -18.96 -15.28 17.01
C ARG A 108 -18.22 -16.62 17.15
N SER A 109 -18.30 -17.46 16.13
CA SER A 109 -17.69 -18.79 16.10
C SER A 109 -16.73 -18.89 14.93
N ALA A 110 -15.73 -19.75 15.00
CA ALA A 110 -14.80 -19.98 13.89
C ALA A 110 -15.42 -20.87 12.78
N ASP A 111 -16.40 -21.66 13.17
CA ASP A 111 -17.09 -22.70 12.40
C ASP A 111 -18.38 -22.19 11.73
N SER A 112 -18.72 -20.92 11.93
CA SER A 112 -19.80 -20.21 11.24
C SER A 112 -19.44 -18.75 11.03
N GLY A 113 -20.21 -18.03 10.22
CA GLY A 113 -19.99 -16.60 9.95
C GLY A 113 -19.87 -16.32 8.47
N HIS A 114 -19.34 -15.14 8.16
CA HIS A 114 -19.21 -14.64 6.80
C HIS A 114 -17.86 -13.98 6.58
N TYR A 115 -17.22 -14.26 5.44
CA TYR A 115 -15.94 -13.66 5.08
C TYR A 115 -16.17 -12.57 4.05
N VAL A 116 -15.57 -11.41 4.29
CA VAL A 116 -15.64 -10.28 3.37
C VAL A 116 -14.23 -9.76 3.13
N ALA A 117 -13.88 -9.62 1.85
CA ALA A 117 -12.57 -9.14 1.43
C ALA A 117 -12.61 -7.65 1.12
N TRP A 118 -11.59 -6.92 1.55
CA TRP A 118 -11.43 -5.50 1.32
C TRP A 118 -10.13 -5.32 0.55
N VAL A 119 -10.19 -4.79 -0.66
CA VAL A 119 -9.04 -4.73 -1.57
C VAL A 119 -8.79 -3.29 -2.00
N LYS A 120 -7.54 -2.84 -1.86
CA LYS A 120 -7.08 -1.55 -2.35
C LYS A 120 -6.84 -1.64 -3.85
N GLN A 121 -7.53 -0.79 -4.60
CA GLN A 121 -7.39 -0.69 -6.05
C GLN A 121 -6.20 0.20 -6.42
N GLU A 122 -5.74 0.10 -7.68
CA GLU A 122 -4.61 0.90 -8.18
C GLU A 122 -4.84 2.42 -8.11
N ASN A 123 -6.10 2.84 -8.14
CA ASN A 123 -6.51 4.24 -7.98
C ASN A 123 -6.47 4.74 -6.51
N GLY A 124 -6.04 3.90 -5.57
CA GLY A 124 -5.98 4.20 -4.14
C GLY A 124 -7.31 4.08 -3.39
N LYS A 125 -8.42 3.75 -4.07
CA LYS A 125 -9.72 3.51 -3.44
C LYS A 125 -9.82 2.08 -2.93
N TRP A 126 -10.61 1.89 -1.89
CA TRP A 126 -10.89 0.57 -1.35
C TRP A 126 -12.21 0.03 -1.92
N VAL A 127 -12.25 -1.27 -2.16
CA VAL A 127 -13.46 -1.98 -2.58
C VAL A 127 -13.71 -3.10 -1.58
N GLU A 128 -14.91 -3.13 -1.02
CA GLU A 128 -15.45 -4.25 -0.28
C GLU A 128 -16.06 -5.25 -1.26
N HIS A 129 -15.57 -6.48 -1.21
CA HIS A 129 -16.05 -7.63 -1.94
C HIS A 129 -16.83 -8.52 -0.98
N ASP A 130 -18.12 -8.24 -0.86
CA ASP A 130 -19.10 -9.07 -0.17
C ASP A 130 -19.75 -10.00 -1.20
N ASP A 131 -19.21 -11.21 -1.34
CA ASP A 131 -19.55 -12.18 -2.39
C ASP A 131 -19.59 -11.53 -3.79
N ASP A 132 -20.77 -11.43 -4.40
CA ASP A 132 -20.99 -10.92 -5.75
C ASP A 132 -21.22 -9.39 -5.81
N ASN A 133 -21.15 -8.70 -4.67
CA ASN A 133 -21.66 -7.34 -4.53
C ASN A 133 -20.55 -6.32 -4.17
N PRO A 134 -19.69 -5.90 -5.13
CA PRO A 134 -18.58 -5.00 -4.86
C PRO A 134 -19.07 -3.58 -4.53
N THR A 135 -18.59 -3.01 -3.44
CA THR A 135 -18.92 -1.63 -3.03
C THR A 135 -17.67 -0.80 -2.75
N LEU A 136 -17.71 0.50 -3.08
CA LEU A 136 -16.59 1.41 -2.86
C LEU A 136 -16.57 1.89 -1.41
N GLN A 137 -15.39 1.86 -0.81
CA GLN A 137 -15.15 2.20 0.59
C GLN A 137 -14.00 3.18 0.74
N ARG A 138 -13.97 3.86 1.88
CA ARG A 138 -12.90 4.80 2.23
C ARG A 138 -11.86 4.12 3.12
N GLU A 139 -10.64 4.65 3.09
CA GLU A 139 -9.54 4.13 3.89
C GLU A 139 -9.80 4.23 5.40
N GLU A 140 -10.53 5.25 5.84
CA GLU A 140 -10.97 5.40 7.24
C GLU A 140 -11.89 4.26 7.72
N ASP A 141 -12.61 3.61 6.81
CA ASP A 141 -13.51 2.50 7.12
C ASP A 141 -12.72 1.19 7.25
N ILE A 142 -11.57 1.08 6.59
CA ILE A 142 -10.65 -0.07 6.72
C ILE A 142 -10.05 -0.13 8.13
N ILE A 143 -9.53 0.99 8.64
CA ILE A 143 -8.91 1.03 9.98
C ILE A 143 -9.91 0.64 11.08
N LYS A 144 -11.21 0.88 10.87
CA LYS A 144 -12.29 0.50 11.80
C LYS A 144 -12.53 -1.02 11.85
N LEU A 145 -12.00 -1.79 10.89
CA LEU A 145 -12.08 -3.27 10.88
C LEU A 145 -11.07 -3.92 11.84
N SER A 146 -10.41 -3.14 12.70
CA SER A 146 -9.51 -3.61 13.78
C SER A 146 -10.22 -4.45 14.85
N GLY A 147 -11.55 -4.58 14.78
CA GLY A 147 -12.34 -5.46 15.63
C GLY A 147 -12.74 -4.81 16.97
N GLY A 148 -12.96 -5.64 17.99
CA GLY A 148 -13.39 -5.19 19.33
C GLY A 148 -14.91 -5.24 19.60
N GLY A 149 -15.67 -6.01 18.83
CA GLY A 149 -17.11 -6.21 19.02
C GLY A 149 -17.70 -7.22 18.03
N ASP A 150 -19.03 -7.20 17.83
CA ASP A 150 -19.74 -8.07 16.87
C ASP A 150 -19.61 -7.62 15.40
N TRP A 151 -18.71 -6.67 15.13
CA TRP A 151 -18.47 -6.13 13.79
C TRP A 151 -17.45 -6.97 13.02
N HIS A 152 -17.19 -6.60 11.76
CA HIS A 152 -16.12 -7.21 10.97
C HIS A 152 -14.79 -7.13 11.71
N MET A 153 -14.12 -8.27 11.85
CA MET A 153 -12.81 -8.36 12.47
C MET A 153 -11.79 -8.77 11.41
N ALA A 154 -10.70 -7.99 11.30
CA ALA A 154 -9.58 -8.36 10.46
C ALA A 154 -9.03 -9.73 10.89
N TYR A 155 -9.00 -10.65 9.93
CA TYR A 155 -8.52 -12.01 10.10
C TYR A 155 -7.17 -12.19 9.41
N ILE A 156 -7.04 -11.71 8.17
CA ILE A 156 -5.80 -11.74 7.41
C ILE A 156 -5.55 -10.34 6.83
N CYS A 157 -4.39 -9.76 7.12
CA CYS A 157 -3.93 -8.53 6.48
C CYS A 157 -2.84 -8.85 5.47
N MET A 158 -3.01 -8.41 4.23
CA MET A 158 -2.05 -8.59 3.16
C MET A 158 -1.31 -7.28 2.90
N TYR A 159 0.01 -7.36 2.98
CA TYR A 159 0.92 -6.24 2.81
C TYR A 159 1.79 -6.47 1.57
N LYS A 160 1.98 -5.43 0.76
CA LYS A 160 2.85 -5.42 -0.42
C LYS A 160 4.11 -4.62 -0.10
N ALA A 161 5.27 -5.14 -0.48
CA ALA A 161 6.54 -4.44 -0.28
C ALA A 161 6.61 -3.15 -1.10
N ARG A 162 7.09 -2.07 -0.49
CA ARG A 162 7.54 -0.88 -1.23
C ARG A 162 8.99 -1.09 -1.62
N ASP A 163 9.20 -1.40 -2.90
CA ASP A 163 10.54 -1.61 -3.44
C ASP A 163 11.03 -0.33 -4.13
N VAL A 164 12.34 -0.06 -3.99
CA VAL A 164 13.00 1.06 -4.65
C VAL A 164 13.87 0.52 -5.76
N THR A 165 13.83 1.19 -6.91
CA THR A 165 14.80 0.92 -7.98
C THR A 165 16.02 1.79 -7.76
N MET A 166 17.19 1.17 -7.60
CA MET A 166 18.48 1.88 -7.62
C MET A 166 19.13 1.86 -9.00
#